data_AF-A0A2W5TCQ4-F1
#
_entry.id   AF-A0A2W5TCQ4-F1
#
_cell.length_a   1.000
_cell.length_b   1.000
_cell.length_c   1.000
_cell.angle_alpha   90.00
_cell.angle_beta   90.00
_cell.angle_gamma   90.00
#
_symmetry.space_group_name_H-M   'P 1'
#
loop_
_entity.id
_entity.type
_entity.pdbx_description
1 polymer ?
#
loop_
_entity_poly.entity_id
_entity_poly.type
_entity_poly.pdbx_seq_one_letter_code
_entity_poly.pdbx_strand_id
1 'polypeptide(L)'
;MVFALVSCDAVVPMADPGTDSGVIDDVDAGVIVDSGVQEDAGRDGGVADARVWILANFADAGVKTGTFTTRQYFETPVLVRGADFCCAKYGIDLREQLAPDDRRAAFLDVTIHDLVSSDGFGAGIQTANADGATLFLKNVRIEPNWPNWVSYSTTNKDGLVLDGSTALYAEDLTIANWNADGAIDNKAGVSQLVRFKMEGRGNRGIRYWRAGPHYLVESTLENTGGLGEGSLFWFSNCTGAVVNIYASTFNGSPTVPANKVKCDSGSAPTLNYLTIDPRTTGELHPMFGAP
;
A
#
# COMPACT_ATOMS: atom_id res chain seq x y z
N MET A 1 -34.61 27.09 -53.60
CA MET A 1 -34.04 25.77 -53.21
C MET A 1 -34.00 25.76 -51.69
N VAL A 2 -34.81 24.91 -51.08
CA VAL A 2 -35.26 25.02 -49.68
C VAL A 2 -34.26 24.34 -48.75
N PHE A 3 -33.81 25.04 -47.71
CA PHE A 3 -33.12 24.46 -46.55
C PHE A 3 -34.16 23.82 -45.63
N ALA A 4 -34.01 22.53 -45.31
CA ALA A 4 -34.79 21.84 -44.30
C ALA A 4 -33.92 21.59 -43.05
N LEU A 5 -34.37 22.17 -41.95
CA LEU A 5 -33.97 21.86 -40.57
C LEU A 5 -34.51 20.46 -40.21
N VAL A 6 -33.70 19.64 -39.53
CA VAL A 6 -34.17 18.45 -38.81
C VAL A 6 -33.90 18.66 -37.33
N SER A 7 -35.00 18.53 -36.58
CA SER A 7 -35.19 18.75 -35.16
C SER A 7 -34.70 17.57 -34.32
N CYS A 8 -34.40 17.87 -33.05
CA CYS A 8 -34.16 16.99 -31.93
C CYS A 8 -35.25 15.92 -31.74
N ASP A 9 -34.84 14.74 -31.25
CA ASP A 9 -35.69 13.87 -30.44
C ASP A 9 -34.98 13.45 -29.15
N ALA A 10 -35.80 13.32 -28.12
CA ALA A 10 -35.50 13.31 -26.71
C ALA A 10 -34.84 12.01 -26.21
N VAL A 11 -33.92 12.16 -25.24
CA VAL A 11 -33.49 11.06 -24.37
C VAL A 11 -34.37 11.07 -23.13
N VAL A 12 -35.01 9.93 -22.90
CA VAL A 12 -35.88 9.59 -21.76
C VAL A 12 -35.04 9.48 -20.48
N PRO A 13 -35.48 10.07 -19.34
CA PRO A 13 -34.84 9.80 -18.05
C PRO A 13 -35.26 8.41 -17.56
N MET A 14 -34.29 7.51 -17.36
CA MET A 14 -34.52 6.28 -16.60
C MET A 14 -34.66 6.63 -15.12
N ALA A 15 -35.84 6.33 -14.57
CA ALA A 15 -36.11 6.36 -13.15
C ALA A 15 -35.38 5.21 -12.45
N ASP A 16 -34.73 5.56 -11.34
CA ASP A 16 -34.15 4.67 -10.34
C ASP A 16 -35.24 4.28 -9.32
N PRO A 17 -35.59 2.99 -9.17
CA PRO A 17 -36.43 2.53 -8.08
C PRO A 17 -35.62 1.61 -7.15
N GLY A 18 -35.33 2.06 -5.92
CA GLY A 18 -34.91 1.12 -4.90
C GLY A 18 -34.21 1.69 -3.69
N THR A 19 -34.94 2.42 -2.85
CA THR A 19 -34.64 2.49 -1.41
C THR A 19 -34.80 1.10 -0.81
N ASP A 20 -33.71 0.51 -0.30
CA ASP A 20 -33.78 -0.59 0.65
C ASP A 20 -33.09 -0.17 1.96
N SER A 21 -33.92 0.16 2.94
CA SER A 21 -33.55 0.44 4.31
C SER A 21 -33.48 -0.87 5.08
N GLY A 22 -32.33 -1.53 4.97
CA GLY A 22 -31.99 -2.70 5.78
C GLY A 22 -31.33 -2.28 7.09
N VAL A 23 -32.10 -2.28 8.17
CA VAL A 23 -31.60 -2.28 9.55
C VAL A 23 -30.77 -3.55 9.75
N ILE A 24 -29.48 -3.39 10.03
CA ILE A 24 -28.62 -4.51 10.45
C ILE A 24 -28.66 -4.54 11.98
N ASP A 25 -29.36 -5.54 12.51
CA ASP A 25 -29.30 -5.92 13.92
C ASP A 25 -27.90 -6.44 14.25
N ASP A 26 -27.36 -5.92 15.36
CA ASP A 26 -26.19 -6.41 16.07
C ASP A 26 -26.32 -7.92 16.33
N VAL A 27 -25.38 -8.71 15.79
CA VAL A 27 -25.19 -10.11 16.18
C VAL A 27 -23.74 -10.33 16.57
N ASP A 28 -23.54 -10.28 17.88
CA ASP A 28 -22.65 -11.09 18.70
C ASP A 28 -21.33 -11.57 18.04
N ALA A 29 -20.29 -10.76 18.17
CA ALA A 29 -18.93 -11.14 17.82
C ALA A 29 -18.41 -12.20 18.80
N GLY A 30 -18.44 -13.46 18.35
CA GLY A 30 -17.83 -14.58 19.04
C GLY A 30 -16.34 -14.32 19.34
N VAL A 31 -15.98 -14.57 20.60
CA VAL A 31 -14.61 -14.57 21.11
C VAL A 31 -13.78 -15.58 20.30
N ILE A 32 -12.89 -15.08 19.45
CA ILE A 32 -11.82 -15.88 18.85
C ILE A 32 -10.67 -15.91 19.86
N VAL A 33 -10.33 -17.13 20.28
CA VAL A 33 -9.20 -17.43 21.15
C VAL A 33 -7.92 -17.05 20.42
N ASP A 34 -7.15 -16.15 21.03
CA ASP A 34 -5.80 -15.73 20.64
C ASP A 34 -4.88 -16.96 20.55
N SER A 35 -4.68 -17.49 19.35
CA SER A 35 -3.66 -18.49 19.08
C SER A 35 -2.32 -17.76 18.93
N GLY A 36 -1.62 -17.66 20.06
CA GLY A 36 -0.39 -16.90 20.24
C GLY A 36 0.53 -16.89 19.02
N VAL A 37 0.76 -15.67 18.51
CA VAL A 37 1.86 -15.38 17.60
C VAL A 37 3.15 -15.61 18.37
N GLN A 38 3.92 -16.58 17.91
CA GLN A 38 5.23 -16.92 18.42
C GLN A 38 6.16 -15.72 18.17
N GLU A 39 6.55 -15.03 19.24
CA GLU A 39 7.53 -13.95 19.17
C GLU A 39 8.83 -14.48 18.56
N ASP A 40 9.22 -13.91 17.42
CA ASP A 40 10.48 -14.20 16.75
C ASP A 40 11.60 -13.55 17.57
N ALA A 41 12.06 -14.27 18.60
CA ALA A 41 13.16 -13.89 19.47
C ALA A 41 14.47 -13.97 18.68
N GLY A 42 14.79 -12.90 17.93
CA GLY A 42 15.80 -13.06 16.89
C GLY A 42 16.54 -11.83 16.35
N ARG A 43 16.48 -10.63 16.95
CA ARG A 43 17.50 -9.57 16.70
C ARG A 43 17.43 -8.37 17.65
N ASP A 44 17.55 -8.60 18.95
CA ASP A 44 17.60 -7.50 19.93
C ASP A 44 18.95 -6.78 19.94
N GLY A 45 18.99 -5.68 19.18
CA GLY A 45 20.00 -4.63 19.29
C GLY A 45 19.34 -3.28 19.54
N GLY A 46 18.63 -3.10 20.66
CA GLY A 46 18.32 -1.78 21.25
C GLY A 46 17.48 -0.78 20.44
N VAL A 47 16.91 -1.17 19.30
CA VAL A 47 16.00 -0.35 18.50
C VAL A 47 14.59 -0.51 19.07
N ALA A 48 13.90 0.58 19.39
CA ALA A 48 12.51 0.51 19.87
C ALA A 48 11.64 -0.24 18.83
N ASP A 49 10.88 -1.22 19.32
CA ASP A 49 10.05 -2.07 18.48
C ASP A 49 8.87 -1.27 17.88
N ALA A 50 8.78 -1.28 16.55
CA ALA A 50 7.69 -0.66 15.79
C ALA A 50 6.30 -1.09 16.28
N ARG A 51 6.15 -2.34 16.75
CA ARG A 51 4.90 -2.81 17.37
C ARG A 51 4.58 -2.02 18.63
N VAL A 52 5.55 -1.87 19.53
CA VAL A 52 5.38 -1.11 20.79
C VAL A 52 5.02 0.33 20.49
N TRP A 53 5.70 0.96 19.52
CA TRP A 53 5.38 2.33 19.12
C TRP A 53 3.96 2.45 18.58
N ILE A 54 3.53 1.55 17.69
CA ILE A 54 2.17 1.57 17.13
C ILE A 54 1.14 1.40 18.25
N LEU A 55 1.29 0.40 19.12
CA LEU A 55 0.32 0.13 20.18
C LEU A 55 0.17 1.33 21.13
N ALA A 56 1.27 2.03 21.43
CA ALA A 56 1.22 3.22 22.25
C ALA A 56 0.54 4.41 21.54
N ASN A 57 0.81 4.63 20.25
CA ASN A 57 0.34 5.80 19.50
C ASN A 57 -1.09 5.65 18.94
N PHE A 58 -1.64 4.43 18.99
CA PHE A 58 -2.99 4.08 18.55
C PHE A 58 -3.85 3.51 19.69
N ALA A 59 -3.49 3.78 20.95
CA ALA A 59 -4.21 3.26 22.11
C ALA A 59 -5.70 3.66 22.14
N ASP A 60 -6.03 4.84 21.61
CA ASP A 60 -7.38 5.39 21.55
C ASP A 60 -8.08 5.16 20.20
N ALA A 61 -7.41 4.52 19.24
CA ALA A 61 -7.97 4.27 17.91
C ALA A 61 -8.96 3.10 17.92
N GLY A 62 -9.90 3.09 16.97
CA GLY A 62 -10.78 1.94 16.77
C GLY A 62 -9.97 0.70 16.36
N VAL A 63 -10.11 -0.41 17.09
CA VAL A 63 -9.38 -1.65 16.79
C VAL A 63 -10.22 -2.58 15.90
N LYS A 64 -9.63 -3.10 14.83
CA LYS A 64 -10.23 -4.07 13.91
C LYS A 64 -9.38 -5.35 13.86
N THR A 65 -10.01 -6.50 14.07
CA THR A 65 -9.37 -7.82 14.08
C THR A 65 -10.27 -8.85 13.41
N GLY A 66 -9.73 -10.00 13.01
CA GLY A 66 -10.50 -11.12 12.46
C GLY A 66 -10.33 -11.31 10.96
N THR A 67 -11.21 -12.11 10.36
CA THR A 67 -11.16 -12.48 8.94
C THR A 67 -12.24 -11.75 8.15
N PHE A 68 -11.86 -11.17 7.02
CA PHE A 68 -12.75 -10.38 6.16
C PHE A 68 -12.69 -10.87 4.71
N THR A 69 -13.84 -11.28 4.17
CA THR A 69 -13.95 -11.80 2.79
C THR A 69 -14.61 -10.80 1.83
N THR A 70 -14.92 -9.61 2.31
CA THR A 70 -15.50 -8.50 1.54
C THR A 70 -14.68 -7.23 1.79
N ARG A 71 -14.81 -6.25 0.89
CA ARG A 71 -14.13 -4.96 1.05
C ARG A 71 -14.51 -4.32 2.36
N GLN A 72 -13.51 -4.02 3.18
CA GLN A 72 -13.71 -3.29 4.41
C GLN A 72 -13.46 -1.80 4.23
N TYR A 73 -14.32 -1.01 4.84
CA TYR A 73 -14.17 0.44 4.93
C TYR A 73 -13.88 0.79 6.39
N PHE A 74 -12.73 1.39 6.64
CA PHE A 74 -12.32 1.76 7.98
C PHE A 74 -12.13 3.28 8.08
N GLU A 75 -12.89 3.90 8.97
CA GLU A 75 -12.71 5.30 9.35
C GLU A 75 -11.44 5.46 10.18
N THR A 76 -10.62 6.46 9.86
CA THR A 76 -9.46 6.84 10.66
C THR A 76 -9.85 7.67 11.89
N PRO A 77 -9.11 7.58 13.01
CA PRO A 77 -7.92 6.76 13.20
C PRO A 77 -8.28 5.30 13.49
N VAL A 78 -7.50 4.37 12.91
CA VAL A 78 -7.76 2.92 13.02
C VAL A 78 -6.49 2.13 13.32
N LEU A 79 -6.62 1.12 14.17
CA LEU A 79 -5.63 0.06 14.34
C LEU A 79 -6.22 -1.28 13.86
N VAL A 80 -5.73 -1.78 12.73
CA VAL A 80 -6.03 -3.13 12.26
C VAL A 80 -4.96 -4.08 12.79
N ARG A 81 -5.32 -5.13 13.51
CA ARG A 81 -4.34 -6.07 14.06
C ARG A 81 -4.77 -7.52 14.00
N GLY A 82 -3.83 -8.44 13.75
CA GLY A 82 -4.11 -9.88 13.72
C GLY A 82 -5.29 -10.20 12.80
N ALA A 83 -5.27 -9.62 11.60
CA ALA A 83 -6.41 -9.62 10.70
C ALA A 83 -6.03 -10.24 9.35
N ASP A 84 -6.98 -10.95 8.77
CA ASP A 84 -6.83 -11.67 7.52
C ASP A 84 -7.89 -11.20 6.53
N PHE A 85 -7.47 -10.85 5.32
CA PHE A 85 -8.35 -10.30 4.28
C PHE A 85 -8.19 -11.10 3.00
N CYS A 86 -9.30 -11.44 2.37
CA CYS A 86 -9.27 -12.05 1.05
C CYS A 86 -10.44 -11.63 0.17
N CYS A 87 -10.41 -12.11 -1.08
CA CYS A 87 -11.62 -12.35 -1.84
C CYS A 87 -12.42 -11.07 -2.20
N ALA A 88 -11.78 -9.91 -2.09
CA ALA A 88 -12.37 -8.62 -2.40
C ALA A 88 -11.55 -7.87 -3.46
N LYS A 89 -12.20 -6.92 -4.15
CA LYS A 89 -11.50 -6.01 -5.09
C LYS A 89 -10.47 -5.15 -4.37
N TYR A 90 -10.87 -4.68 -3.20
CA TYR A 90 -10.01 -3.98 -2.27
C TYR A 90 -10.13 -4.69 -0.93
N GLY A 91 -9.03 -5.14 -0.33
CA GLY A 91 -9.08 -5.72 1.02
C GLY A 91 -9.53 -4.66 2.03
N ILE A 92 -8.83 -3.53 2.01
CA ILE A 92 -9.04 -2.41 2.92
C ILE A 92 -9.14 -1.11 2.12
N ASP A 93 -10.13 -0.29 2.48
CA ASP A 93 -10.29 1.08 1.99
C ASP A 93 -10.43 2.03 3.18
N LEU A 94 -9.43 2.88 3.36
CA LEU A 94 -9.43 3.87 4.43
C LEU A 94 -10.33 5.04 4.07
N ARG A 95 -11.04 5.54 5.09
CA ARG A 95 -11.91 6.70 5.00
C ARG A 95 -11.60 7.69 6.10
N GLU A 96 -11.81 8.96 5.80
CA GLU A 96 -11.79 10.05 6.79
C GLU A 96 -13.03 10.91 6.57
N GLN A 97 -14.14 10.54 7.21
CA GLN A 97 -15.43 11.24 7.06
C GLN A 97 -15.99 11.77 8.38
N LEU A 98 -15.39 11.40 9.52
CA LEU A 98 -15.92 11.66 10.86
C LEU A 98 -14.93 12.46 11.70
N ALA A 99 -15.44 13.35 12.56
CA ALA A 99 -14.58 14.05 13.52
C ALA A 99 -14.15 13.13 14.67
N PRO A 100 -12.97 13.35 15.28
CA PRO A 100 -11.96 14.34 14.91
C PRO A 100 -11.15 13.94 13.67
N ASP A 101 -10.61 14.92 12.93
CA ASP A 101 -9.72 14.67 11.78
C ASP A 101 -8.38 14.09 12.27
N ASP A 102 -8.28 12.77 12.25
CA ASP A 102 -7.07 12.01 12.59
C ASP A 102 -6.85 10.89 11.58
N ARG A 103 -6.12 11.24 10.51
CA ARG A 103 -5.93 10.40 9.32
C ARG A 103 -4.87 9.31 9.48
N ARG A 104 -4.64 8.84 10.71
CA ARG A 104 -3.63 7.83 11.01
C ARG A 104 -4.25 6.44 10.91
N ALA A 105 -3.59 5.53 10.21
CA ALA A 105 -3.96 4.13 10.16
C ALA A 105 -2.76 3.23 10.46
N ALA A 106 -2.94 2.27 11.36
CA ALA A 106 -1.92 1.28 11.69
C ALA A 106 -2.37 -0.14 11.36
N PHE A 107 -1.42 -0.96 10.93
CA PHE A 107 -1.61 -2.37 10.60
C PHE A 107 -0.52 -3.21 11.29
N LEU A 108 -0.92 -4.14 12.15
CA LEU A 108 -0.05 -5.05 12.89
C LEU A 108 -0.41 -6.50 12.60
N ASP A 109 0.52 -7.32 12.13
CA ASP A 109 0.25 -8.75 11.89
C ASP A 109 -0.96 -8.97 10.96
N VAL A 110 -0.96 -8.26 9.82
CA VAL A 110 -2.06 -8.29 8.85
C VAL A 110 -1.67 -9.10 7.64
N THR A 111 -2.53 -10.03 7.22
CA THR A 111 -2.40 -10.77 5.98
C THR A 111 -3.52 -10.37 5.01
N ILE A 112 -3.17 -10.09 3.77
CA ILE A 112 -4.12 -9.82 2.69
C ILE A 112 -3.75 -10.72 1.53
N HIS A 113 -4.65 -11.59 1.07
CA HIS A 113 -4.32 -12.57 0.05
C HIS A 113 -5.50 -12.86 -0.89
N ASP A 114 -5.22 -13.49 -2.04
CA ASP A 114 -6.24 -14.02 -2.96
C ASP A 114 -7.38 -13.03 -3.26
N LEU A 115 -7.00 -11.81 -3.64
CA LEU A 115 -7.95 -10.76 -3.96
C LEU A 115 -8.55 -11.01 -5.34
N VAL A 116 -9.82 -10.59 -5.52
CA VAL A 116 -10.54 -10.79 -6.78
C VAL A 116 -11.19 -9.50 -7.22
N SER A 117 -11.09 -9.20 -8.52
CA SER A 117 -11.78 -8.06 -9.12
C SER A 117 -12.25 -8.43 -10.51
N SER A 118 -13.52 -8.11 -10.80
CA SER A 118 -14.14 -8.29 -12.11
C SER A 118 -13.77 -7.19 -13.11
N ASP A 119 -13.10 -6.12 -12.66
CA ASP A 119 -12.67 -5.03 -13.52
C ASP A 119 -11.14 -4.87 -13.52
N GLY A 120 -10.67 -3.81 -14.17
CA GLY A 120 -9.26 -3.51 -14.33
C GLY A 120 -8.54 -3.11 -13.04
N PHE A 121 -9.25 -2.90 -11.93
CA PHE A 121 -8.73 -2.21 -10.75
C PHE A 121 -8.81 -3.06 -9.48
N GLY A 122 -7.92 -2.82 -8.52
CA GLY A 122 -7.93 -3.49 -7.21
C GLY A 122 -6.67 -3.20 -6.40
N ALA A 123 -6.73 -3.38 -5.08
CA ALA A 123 -5.58 -3.23 -4.21
C ALA A 123 -5.73 -4.02 -2.90
N GLY A 124 -4.63 -4.35 -2.22
CA GLY A 124 -4.71 -4.84 -0.84
C GLY A 124 -5.22 -3.78 0.12
N ILE A 125 -4.56 -2.63 0.11
CA ILE A 125 -4.95 -1.45 0.89
C ILE A 125 -5.02 -0.26 -0.07
N GLN A 126 -6.06 0.57 0.06
CA GLN A 126 -6.13 1.86 -0.62
C GLN A 126 -6.47 3.00 0.35
N THR A 127 -6.08 4.21 -0.03
CA THR A 127 -6.32 5.43 0.77
C THR A 127 -7.14 6.49 0.03
N ALA A 128 -7.77 6.15 -1.09
CA ALA A 128 -8.43 7.12 -1.96
C ALA A 128 -9.54 7.93 -1.28
N ASN A 129 -10.14 7.41 -0.20
CA ASN A 129 -11.17 8.09 0.58
C ASN A 129 -10.66 8.67 1.91
N ALA A 130 -9.34 8.66 2.11
CA ALA A 130 -8.65 9.24 3.26
C ALA A 130 -7.45 10.07 2.76
N ASP A 131 -7.73 11.14 2.00
CA ASP A 131 -6.70 12.09 1.56
C ASP A 131 -5.88 12.56 2.77
N GLY A 132 -4.58 12.77 2.64
CA GLY A 132 -3.69 13.11 3.76
C GLY A 132 -3.36 11.96 4.72
N ALA A 133 -3.84 10.73 4.50
CA ALA A 133 -3.59 9.61 5.40
C ALA A 133 -2.10 9.34 5.65
N THR A 134 -1.79 8.91 6.88
CA THR A 134 -0.45 8.41 7.26
C THR A 134 -0.56 6.97 7.72
N LEU A 135 0.19 6.09 7.06
CA LEU A 135 0.11 4.65 7.28
C LEU A 135 1.33 4.13 8.05
N PHE A 136 1.08 3.28 9.04
CA PHE A 136 2.09 2.60 9.86
C PHE A 136 1.88 1.08 9.78
N LEU A 137 2.83 0.36 9.19
CA LEU A 137 2.70 -1.08 8.97
C LEU A 137 3.83 -1.80 9.72
N LYS A 138 3.49 -2.84 10.47
CA LYS A 138 4.47 -3.78 11.04
C LYS A 138 4.00 -5.20 10.83
N ASN A 139 4.87 -6.03 10.24
CA ASN A 139 4.60 -7.43 9.94
C ASN A 139 3.31 -7.59 9.12
N VAL A 140 3.30 -7.00 7.92
CA VAL A 140 2.15 -7.03 7.01
C VAL A 140 2.52 -7.83 5.76
N ARG A 141 1.70 -8.81 5.39
CA ARG A 141 1.86 -9.58 4.15
C ARG A 141 0.71 -9.29 3.19
N ILE A 142 1.03 -8.84 1.98
CA ILE A 142 0.06 -8.66 0.89
C ILE A 142 0.47 -9.58 -0.26
N GLU A 143 -0.34 -10.60 -0.49
CA GLU A 143 -0.14 -11.60 -1.54
C GLU A 143 -1.41 -11.71 -2.40
N PRO A 144 -1.70 -10.67 -3.22
CA PRO A 144 -3.02 -10.52 -3.78
C PRO A 144 -3.32 -11.54 -4.89
N ASN A 145 -2.31 -12.27 -5.37
CA ASN A 145 -2.41 -13.28 -6.43
C ASN A 145 -3.13 -12.76 -7.68
N TRP A 146 -2.85 -11.51 -8.02
CA TRP A 146 -3.41 -10.87 -9.20
C TRP A 146 -3.05 -11.63 -10.49
N PRO A 147 -3.90 -11.55 -11.53
CA PRO A 147 -3.52 -12.01 -12.86
C PRO A 147 -2.35 -11.20 -13.40
N ASN A 148 -1.71 -11.71 -14.46
CA ASN A 148 -0.60 -11.02 -15.09
C ASN A 148 -1.01 -9.68 -15.66
N TRP A 149 -0.10 -8.72 -15.57
CA TRP A 149 -0.21 -7.45 -16.25
C TRP A 149 -0.45 -7.62 -17.76
N VAL A 150 -1.44 -6.90 -18.27
CA VAL A 150 -1.77 -6.77 -19.69
C VAL A 150 -1.75 -5.31 -20.10
N SER A 151 -2.55 -4.48 -19.44
CA SER A 151 -2.65 -3.05 -19.71
C SER A 151 -3.29 -2.32 -18.53
N TYR A 152 -3.23 -0.99 -18.57
CA TYR A 152 -3.87 -0.16 -17.55
C TYR A 152 -5.38 -0.39 -17.45
N SER A 153 -6.09 -0.57 -18.57
CA SER A 153 -7.54 -0.77 -18.54
C SER A 153 -7.96 -2.20 -18.16
N THR A 154 -7.02 -3.15 -18.11
CA THR A 154 -7.32 -4.58 -17.89
C THR A 154 -6.83 -5.09 -16.53
N THR A 155 -5.69 -4.61 -16.06
CA THR A 155 -4.99 -5.17 -14.88
C THR A 155 -4.22 -4.12 -14.09
N ASN A 156 -4.73 -2.89 -13.99
CA ASN A 156 -4.25 -1.87 -13.03
C ASN A 156 -4.63 -2.22 -11.59
N LYS A 157 -4.04 -3.30 -11.11
CA LYS A 157 -4.24 -3.86 -9.78
C LYS A 157 -2.91 -3.79 -9.04
N ASP A 158 -2.96 -3.29 -7.81
CA ASP A 158 -1.76 -3.00 -7.02
C ASP A 158 -1.73 -3.82 -5.71
N GLY A 159 -0.59 -3.87 -5.03
CA GLY A 159 -0.52 -4.35 -3.64
C GLY A 159 -1.04 -3.29 -2.66
N LEU A 160 -0.50 -2.07 -2.77
CA LEU A 160 -0.83 -0.91 -1.94
C LEU A 160 -1.05 0.31 -2.83
N VAL A 161 -2.13 1.08 -2.62
CA VAL A 161 -2.42 2.33 -3.35
C VAL A 161 -2.56 3.49 -2.37
N LEU A 162 -1.66 4.46 -2.49
CA LEU A 162 -1.53 5.57 -1.53
C LEU A 162 -2.09 6.90 -2.05
N ASP A 163 -3.27 6.88 -2.67
CA ASP A 163 -3.97 8.07 -3.15
C ASP A 163 -4.11 9.13 -2.06
N GLY A 164 -3.53 10.32 -2.30
CA GLY A 164 -3.60 11.44 -1.36
C GLY A 164 -2.79 11.27 -0.06
N SER A 165 -2.15 10.13 0.17
CA SER A 165 -1.43 9.88 1.44
C SER A 165 -0.33 10.91 1.70
N THR A 166 -0.10 11.24 2.97
CA THR A 166 1.03 12.07 3.40
C THR A 166 2.31 11.24 3.49
N ALA A 167 2.25 10.09 4.18
CA ALA A 167 3.41 9.26 4.44
C ALA A 167 3.07 7.77 4.58
N LEU A 168 4.04 6.93 4.24
CA LEU A 168 4.05 5.49 4.51
C LEU A 168 5.27 5.12 5.36
N TYR A 169 5.05 4.52 6.52
CA TYR A 169 6.08 3.93 7.35
C TYR A 169 5.80 2.43 7.48
N ALA A 170 6.70 1.58 6.98
CA ALA A 170 6.51 0.14 7.02
C ALA A 170 7.76 -0.58 7.50
N GLU A 171 7.61 -1.44 8.50
CA GLU A 171 8.62 -2.40 8.94
C GLU A 171 8.12 -3.83 8.70
N ASP A 172 8.94 -4.70 8.10
CA ASP A 172 8.56 -6.09 7.79
C ASP A 172 7.29 -6.18 6.92
N LEU A 173 7.16 -5.29 5.93
CA LEU A 173 6.16 -5.41 4.87
C LEU A 173 6.64 -6.44 3.84
N THR A 174 5.80 -7.41 3.51
CA THR A 174 6.01 -8.31 2.38
C THR A 174 4.91 -8.12 1.34
N ILE A 175 5.28 -7.84 0.10
CA ILE A 175 4.37 -7.90 -1.05
C ILE A 175 4.86 -9.00 -1.99
N ALA A 176 4.13 -10.11 -2.05
CA ALA A 176 4.48 -11.30 -2.80
C ALA A 176 3.45 -11.59 -3.90
N ASN A 177 3.82 -12.36 -4.92
CA ASN A 177 2.94 -12.76 -6.03
C ASN A 177 2.15 -11.58 -6.64
N TRP A 178 2.75 -10.38 -6.64
CA TRP A 178 2.24 -9.23 -7.37
C TRP A 178 2.61 -9.43 -8.84
N ASN A 179 1.60 -9.72 -9.67
CA ASN A 179 1.78 -10.01 -11.09
C ASN A 179 1.23 -8.90 -12.00
N ALA A 180 0.52 -7.93 -11.43
CA ALA A 180 -0.22 -6.88 -12.12
C ALA A 180 0.59 -5.57 -12.21
N ASP A 181 0.01 -4.41 -11.89
CA ASP A 181 0.68 -3.12 -12.12
C ASP A 181 1.76 -2.83 -11.06
N GLY A 182 1.38 -2.21 -9.94
CA GLY A 182 2.25 -1.79 -8.86
C GLY A 182 2.31 -2.78 -7.70
N ALA A 183 3.49 -3.07 -7.15
CA ALA A 183 3.53 -3.61 -5.78
C ALA A 183 3.06 -2.51 -4.82
N ILE A 184 3.58 -1.30 -5.01
CA ILE A 184 3.15 -0.08 -4.31
C ILE A 184 2.93 1.04 -5.32
N ASP A 185 1.70 1.56 -5.41
CA ASP A 185 1.38 2.83 -6.06
C ASP A 185 1.52 3.99 -5.06
N ASN A 186 2.76 4.47 -4.91
CA ASN A 186 3.16 5.40 -3.85
C ASN A 186 3.00 6.88 -4.28
N LYS A 187 1.91 7.49 -3.83
CA LYS A 187 1.68 8.95 -3.99
C LYS A 187 2.00 9.75 -2.73
N ALA A 188 2.53 9.11 -1.69
CA ALA A 188 2.95 9.77 -0.48
C ALA A 188 4.19 10.64 -0.68
N GLY A 189 4.27 11.74 0.07
CA GLY A 189 5.42 12.65 0.05
C GLY A 189 6.67 12.01 0.65
N VAL A 190 6.48 11.12 1.63
CA VAL A 190 7.54 10.36 2.29
C VAL A 190 7.16 8.89 2.31
N SER A 191 8.13 8.01 2.10
CA SER A 191 7.95 6.59 2.41
C SER A 191 9.22 5.99 2.99
N GLN A 192 9.12 5.28 4.10
CA GLN A 192 10.24 4.61 4.75
C GLN A 192 9.90 3.13 4.89
N LEU A 193 10.68 2.31 4.19
CA LEU A 193 10.46 0.88 4.06
C LEU A 193 11.66 0.16 4.69
N VAL A 194 11.46 -0.39 5.88
CA VAL A 194 12.47 -1.12 6.65
C VAL A 194 12.16 -2.61 6.55
N ARG A 195 13.13 -3.42 6.09
CA ARG A 195 12.97 -4.86 5.84
C ARG A 195 11.77 -5.16 4.93
N PHE A 196 11.55 -4.31 3.92
CA PHE A 196 10.51 -4.54 2.92
C PHE A 196 10.95 -5.65 1.96
N LYS A 197 10.11 -6.67 1.81
CA LYS A 197 10.29 -7.73 0.81
C LYS A 197 9.28 -7.55 -0.30
N MET A 198 9.77 -7.45 -1.54
CA MET A 198 8.96 -7.45 -2.75
C MET A 198 9.34 -8.65 -3.60
N GLU A 199 8.36 -9.44 -4.01
CA GLU A 199 8.57 -10.59 -4.90
C GLU A 199 7.40 -10.72 -5.88
N GLY A 200 7.70 -10.81 -7.16
CA GLY A 200 6.68 -11.03 -8.17
C GLY A 200 7.15 -10.70 -9.57
N ARG A 201 6.22 -10.82 -10.51
CA ARG A 201 6.49 -10.66 -11.95
C ARG A 201 5.71 -9.49 -12.58
N GLY A 202 5.24 -8.55 -11.75
CA GLY A 202 4.45 -7.41 -12.19
C GLY A 202 5.24 -6.34 -12.95
N ASN A 203 4.48 -5.36 -13.44
CA ASN A 203 4.95 -4.30 -14.35
C ASN A 203 5.84 -3.26 -13.65
N ARG A 204 5.44 -2.80 -12.47
CA ARG A 204 6.11 -1.75 -11.70
C ARG A 204 6.22 -2.17 -10.24
N GLY A 205 7.43 -2.21 -9.69
CA GLY A 205 7.63 -2.51 -8.26
C GLY A 205 7.04 -1.41 -7.39
N ILE A 206 7.84 -0.36 -7.14
CA ILE A 206 7.38 0.85 -6.45
C ILE A 206 7.20 1.96 -7.48
N ARG A 207 6.01 2.58 -7.48
CA ARG A 207 5.67 3.72 -8.32
C ARG A 207 5.72 4.99 -7.46
N TYR A 208 6.71 5.84 -7.68
CA TYR A 208 6.83 7.11 -6.98
C TYR A 208 6.22 8.24 -7.80
N TRP A 209 5.21 8.89 -7.24
CA TRP A 209 4.59 10.08 -7.83
C TRP A 209 5.14 11.39 -7.25
N ARG A 210 5.85 11.30 -6.14
CA ARG A 210 6.49 12.42 -5.44
C ARG A 210 7.99 12.19 -5.42
N ALA A 211 8.74 13.27 -5.19
CA ALA A 211 10.20 13.25 -5.21
C ALA A 211 10.83 12.63 -3.94
N GLY A 212 10.07 12.56 -2.84
CA GLY A 212 10.54 12.04 -1.56
C GLY A 212 10.83 13.13 -0.52
N PRO A 213 11.59 12.80 0.54
CA PRO A 213 12.53 11.68 0.60
C PRO A 213 11.87 10.30 0.75
N HIS A 214 12.46 9.29 0.10
CA HIS A 214 12.09 7.88 0.26
C HIS A 214 13.28 7.08 0.80
N TYR A 215 13.00 6.07 1.63
CA TYR A 215 14.00 5.20 2.23
C TYR A 215 13.68 3.72 2.01
N LEU A 216 14.72 2.95 1.70
CA LEU A 216 14.75 1.49 1.70
C LEU A 216 15.91 1.04 2.59
N VAL A 217 15.60 0.31 3.65
CA VAL A 217 16.58 -0.10 4.66
C VAL A 217 16.45 -1.60 4.83
N GLU A 218 17.54 -2.34 4.64
CA GLU A 218 17.56 -3.82 4.72
C GLU A 218 16.46 -4.50 3.90
N SER A 219 16.08 -3.90 2.77
CA SER A 219 14.96 -4.34 1.93
C SER A 219 15.45 -5.27 0.82
N THR A 220 14.59 -6.18 0.37
CA THR A 220 14.86 -7.09 -0.75
C THR A 220 13.78 -6.92 -1.82
N LEU A 221 14.18 -6.47 -3.01
CA LEU A 221 13.27 -6.22 -4.12
C LEU A 221 13.60 -7.14 -5.30
N GLU A 222 12.74 -8.11 -5.53
CA GLU A 222 12.87 -9.11 -6.59
C GLU A 222 11.72 -8.93 -7.60
N ASN A 223 12.05 -8.46 -8.79
CA ASN A 223 11.15 -8.49 -9.94
C ASN A 223 11.71 -9.47 -10.96
N THR A 224 11.27 -10.72 -10.82
CA THR A 224 11.66 -11.87 -11.65
C THR A 224 11.09 -11.81 -13.06
N GLY A 225 10.22 -10.82 -13.33
CA GLY A 225 9.78 -10.44 -14.66
C GLY A 225 8.70 -11.36 -15.23
N GLY A 226 7.55 -10.77 -15.56
CA GLY A 226 6.71 -11.19 -16.66
C GLY A 226 7.06 -10.28 -17.82
N LEU A 227 7.26 -10.83 -19.02
CA LEU A 227 7.56 -10.07 -20.25
C LEU A 227 8.96 -9.42 -20.34
N GLY A 228 9.86 -9.61 -19.37
CA GLY A 228 11.24 -9.10 -19.46
C GLY A 228 11.42 -7.59 -19.24
N GLU A 229 10.35 -6.86 -18.90
CA GLU A 229 10.31 -5.38 -18.95
C GLU A 229 9.90 -4.69 -17.63
N GLY A 230 9.55 -5.44 -16.59
CA GLY A 230 9.11 -4.86 -15.31
C GLY A 230 10.20 -4.04 -14.61
N SER A 231 9.83 -2.86 -14.09
CA SER A 231 10.71 -1.97 -13.32
C SER A 231 10.69 -2.34 -11.83
N LEU A 232 11.80 -2.08 -11.12
CA LEU A 232 11.82 -2.08 -9.65
C LEU A 232 11.34 -0.73 -9.14
N PHE A 233 11.83 0.35 -9.76
CA PHE A 233 11.36 1.70 -9.49
C PHE A 233 10.82 2.32 -10.77
N TRP A 234 9.64 2.88 -10.65
CA TRP A 234 9.05 3.77 -11.63
C TRP A 234 8.83 5.12 -10.97
N PHE A 235 9.13 6.21 -11.67
CA PHE A 235 8.87 7.56 -11.22
C PHE A 235 8.06 8.31 -12.27
N SER A 236 7.04 9.06 -11.84
CA SER A 236 6.30 9.95 -12.75
C SER A 236 7.20 11.08 -13.28
N ASN A 237 8.07 11.60 -12.40
CA ASN A 237 9.11 12.57 -12.69
C ASN A 237 10.34 12.26 -11.85
N CYS A 238 11.47 11.99 -12.51
CA CYS A 238 12.71 11.65 -11.84
C CYS A 238 13.52 12.88 -11.38
N THR A 239 13.22 14.08 -11.89
CA THR A 239 13.94 15.30 -11.50
C THR A 239 13.74 15.58 -10.01
N GLY A 240 14.84 15.57 -9.25
CA GLY A 240 14.83 15.80 -7.81
C GLY A 240 14.32 14.62 -6.99
N ALA A 241 13.95 13.50 -7.61
CA ALA A 241 13.54 12.30 -6.89
C ALA A 241 14.73 11.66 -6.17
N VAL A 242 14.57 11.33 -4.89
CA VAL A 242 15.61 10.74 -4.05
C VAL A 242 15.10 9.48 -3.35
N VAL A 243 15.81 8.38 -3.55
CA VAL A 243 15.66 7.15 -2.76
C VAL A 243 16.96 6.89 -2.03
N ASN A 244 16.92 6.97 -0.70
CA ASN A 244 18.02 6.61 0.18
C ASN A 244 17.97 5.10 0.46
N ILE A 245 19.09 4.41 0.28
CA ILE A 245 19.17 2.96 0.28
C ILE A 245 20.25 2.53 1.27
N TYR A 246 19.89 1.75 2.28
CA TYR A 246 20.83 1.13 3.21
C TYR A 246 20.69 -0.39 3.16
N ALA A 247 21.81 -1.10 2.99
CA ALA A 247 21.91 -2.56 3.09
C ALA A 247 20.80 -3.36 2.38
N SER A 248 20.32 -2.88 1.22
CA SER A 248 19.21 -3.49 0.48
C SER A 248 19.70 -4.18 -0.79
N THR A 249 18.93 -5.16 -1.29
CA THR A 249 19.25 -5.93 -2.50
C THR A 249 18.14 -5.86 -3.55
N PHE A 250 18.53 -5.98 -4.81
CA PHE A 250 17.71 -5.74 -5.99
C PHE A 250 18.00 -6.77 -7.06
N ASN A 251 17.12 -7.77 -7.24
CA ASN A 251 17.39 -8.93 -8.09
C ASN A 251 18.73 -9.62 -7.73
N GLY A 252 18.98 -9.80 -6.45
CA GLY A 252 20.25 -10.30 -5.90
C GLY A 252 21.47 -9.37 -5.97
N SER A 253 21.35 -8.17 -6.56
CA SER A 253 22.43 -7.17 -6.64
C SER A 253 22.38 -6.16 -5.47
N PRO A 254 23.51 -5.66 -4.94
CA PRO A 254 23.52 -4.59 -3.93
C PRO A 254 23.14 -3.22 -4.49
N THR A 255 23.05 -3.08 -5.81
CA THR A 255 22.63 -1.85 -6.49
C THR A 255 21.51 -2.13 -7.48
N VAL A 256 20.62 -1.15 -7.65
CA VAL A 256 19.52 -1.24 -8.62
C VAL A 256 20.07 -1.26 -10.03
N PRO A 257 19.78 -2.29 -10.84
CA PRO A 257 20.15 -2.30 -12.24
C PRO A 257 19.53 -1.11 -12.98
N ALA A 258 20.30 -0.40 -13.82
CA ALA A 258 19.82 0.81 -14.49
C ALA A 258 18.56 0.56 -15.36
N ASN A 259 18.47 -0.62 -15.99
CA ASN A 259 17.30 -1.04 -16.77
C ASN A 259 16.07 -1.38 -15.93
N LYS A 260 16.17 -1.34 -14.59
CA LYS A 260 15.06 -1.53 -13.65
C LYS A 260 14.57 -0.23 -13.04
N VAL A 261 15.09 0.91 -13.50
CA VAL A 261 14.62 2.25 -13.16
C VAL A 261 13.94 2.85 -14.38
N LYS A 262 12.68 3.28 -14.23
CA LYS A 262 11.92 3.93 -15.29
C LYS A 262 11.47 5.32 -14.86
N CYS A 263 11.64 6.28 -15.75
CA CYS A 263 11.17 7.65 -15.61
C CYS A 263 10.18 7.94 -16.73
N ASP A 264 9.00 8.45 -16.40
CA ASP A 264 8.09 8.97 -17.43
C ASP A 264 8.52 10.37 -17.91
N SER A 265 9.17 11.14 -17.04
CA SER A 265 9.72 12.46 -17.35
C SER A 265 10.91 12.83 -16.45
N GLY A 266 11.62 13.91 -16.80
CA GLY A 266 12.70 14.48 -15.99
C GLY A 266 14.09 13.87 -16.20
N SER A 267 15.07 14.35 -15.43
CA SER A 267 16.43 13.79 -15.36
C SER A 267 16.46 12.55 -14.47
N ALA A 268 17.47 11.69 -14.60
CA ALA A 268 17.62 10.49 -13.78
C ALA A 268 17.47 10.79 -12.26
N PRO A 269 16.85 9.87 -11.49
CA PRO A 269 16.65 10.06 -10.06
C PRO A 269 17.96 9.84 -9.31
N THR A 270 18.03 10.32 -8.08
CA THR A 270 19.15 10.04 -7.18
C THR A 270 18.85 8.78 -6.38
N LEU A 271 19.63 7.72 -6.62
CA LEU A 271 19.66 6.53 -5.77
C LEU A 271 20.87 6.67 -4.84
N ASN A 272 20.62 7.13 -3.61
CA ASN A 272 21.65 7.44 -2.64
C ASN A 272 21.93 6.22 -1.74
N TYR A 273 23.04 5.54 -1.97
CA TYR A 273 23.44 4.37 -1.18
C TYR A 273 24.17 4.82 0.09
N LEU A 274 23.51 4.67 1.23
CA LEU A 274 24.00 5.08 2.54
C LEU A 274 25.01 4.07 3.09
N THR A 275 26.01 4.57 3.80
CA THR A 275 27.01 3.77 4.51
C THR A 275 26.73 3.63 6.01
N ILE A 276 25.83 4.45 6.54
CA ILE A 276 25.38 4.45 7.95
C ILE A 276 23.90 4.06 7.97
N ASP A 277 23.50 3.26 8.96
CA ASP A 277 22.11 2.87 9.15
C ASP A 277 21.27 4.10 9.56
N PRO A 278 20.31 4.55 8.72
CA PRO A 278 19.51 5.73 9.01
C PRO A 278 18.58 5.58 10.23
N ARG A 279 18.36 4.34 10.74
CA ARG A 279 17.68 4.12 12.02
C ARG A 279 18.45 4.71 13.20
N THR A 280 19.77 4.84 13.07
CA THR A 280 20.67 5.31 14.14
C THR A 280 20.97 6.80 14.07
N THR A 281 20.53 7.50 13.02
CA THR A 281 20.84 8.92 12.76
C THR A 281 19.70 9.87 13.11
N GLY A 282 18.50 9.35 13.37
CA GLY A 282 17.27 10.15 13.57
C GLY A 282 16.62 10.62 12.27
N GLU A 283 17.08 10.13 11.11
CA GLU A 283 16.48 10.46 9.81
C GLU A 283 15.16 9.70 9.55
N LEU A 284 15.01 8.53 10.16
CA LEU A 284 13.76 7.75 10.07
C LEU A 284 12.76 8.16 11.15
N HIS A 285 11.50 7.83 10.90
CA HIS A 285 10.40 8.03 11.83
C HIS A 285 10.64 7.27 13.15
N PRO A 286 10.25 7.82 14.32
CA PRO A 286 10.48 7.18 15.63
C PRO A 286 9.96 5.75 15.79
N MET A 287 9.01 5.34 14.95
CA MET A 287 8.54 3.94 14.84
C MET A 287 9.68 2.93 14.63
N PHE A 288 10.78 3.31 13.96
CA PHE A 288 11.90 2.42 13.68
C PHE A 288 13.03 2.52 14.71
N GLY A 289 12.72 3.03 15.91
CA GLY A 289 13.59 2.99 17.08
C GLY A 289 14.79 3.92 17.06
N ALA A 290 14.62 5.13 16.54
CA ALA A 290 15.46 6.24 16.97
C ALA A 290 15.20 6.57 18.47
N PRO A 291 16.22 6.99 19.23
CA PRO A 291 16.12 7.30 20.67
C PRO A 291 15.23 8.52 20.99
#